data_AF-A0A7L7MDP9-F1
#
_entry.id   AF-A0A7L7MDP9-F1
#
_cell.length_a   1.000
_cell.length_b   1.000
_cell.length_c   1.000
_cell.angle_alpha   90.00
_cell.angle_beta   90.00
_cell.angle_gamma   90.00
#
_symmetry.space_group_name_H-M   'P 1'
#
loop_
_entity.id
_entity.type
_entity.pdbx_description
1 polymer ?
#
loop_
_entity_poly.entity_id
_entity_poly.type
_entity_poly.pdbx_seq_one_letter_code
_entity_poly.pdbx_strand_id
1 'polypeptide(L)'
;MAHRSDPKTRAAKDRKRPNPLDAAGIEYIDYKDTDLLRRFVSDRGKIRSRRVTRVSAQQQRLLARAIKNAREMALLPTATK
;
A
#
# COMPACT_ATOMS: atom_id res chain seq x y z
N MET A 1 8.54 41.17 -11.61
CA MET A 1 7.25 40.47 -11.83
C MET A 1 7.47 39.00 -11.49
N ALA A 2 6.99 38.54 -10.32
CA ALA A 2 7.21 37.17 -9.86
C ALA A 2 6.13 36.24 -10.44
N HIS A 3 6.53 35.34 -11.33
CA HIS A 3 5.69 34.20 -11.72
C HIS A 3 5.61 33.22 -10.54
N ARG A 4 4.61 33.42 -9.66
CA ARG A 4 4.16 32.35 -8.76
C ARG A 4 3.48 31.30 -9.62
N SER A 5 4.18 30.23 -9.94
CA SER A 5 3.56 29.02 -10.48
C SER A 5 2.56 28.48 -9.45
N ASP A 6 1.27 28.64 -9.74
CA ASP A 6 0.16 28.16 -8.91
C ASP A 6 0.25 26.64 -8.66
N PRO A 7 0.12 26.16 -7.41
CA PRO A 7 0.26 24.74 -7.08
C PRO A 7 -0.97 23.90 -7.46
N LYS A 8 -1.93 24.44 -8.21
CA LYS A 8 -3.30 23.91 -8.28
C LYS A 8 -3.55 22.87 -9.39
N THR A 9 -2.56 22.53 -10.22
CA THR A 9 -2.82 21.71 -11.43
C THR A 9 -2.50 20.21 -11.28
N ARG A 10 -1.95 19.74 -10.14
CA ARG A 10 -1.61 18.31 -9.97
C ARG A 10 -2.71 17.44 -9.33
N ALA A 11 -3.71 18.03 -8.69
CA ALA A 11 -4.70 17.30 -7.88
C ALA A 11 -5.84 16.63 -8.68
N ALA A 12 -6.04 16.98 -9.96
CA ALA A 12 -7.19 16.53 -10.74
C ALA A 12 -7.02 15.15 -11.40
N LYS A 13 -5.78 14.68 -11.60
CA LYS A 13 -5.49 13.44 -12.35
C LYS A 13 -5.51 12.17 -11.50
N ASP A 14 -5.54 12.29 -10.16
CA ASP A 14 -5.40 11.16 -9.24
C ASP A 14 -6.71 10.46 -8.86
N ARG A 15 -7.87 10.99 -9.25
CA ARG A 15 -9.18 10.48 -8.81
C ARG A 15 -9.66 9.18 -9.48
N LYS A 16 -8.84 8.52 -10.32
CA LYS A 16 -9.30 7.44 -11.21
C LYS A 16 -8.78 6.01 -10.95
N ARG A 17 -7.84 5.78 -10.02
CA ARG A 17 -7.39 4.39 -9.76
C ARG A 17 -8.23 3.76 -8.64
N PRO A 18 -8.97 2.68 -8.92
CA PRO A 18 -9.78 1.99 -7.92
C PRO A 18 -8.87 1.33 -6.86
N ASN A 19 -9.46 1.00 -5.71
CA ASN A 19 -8.80 0.21 -4.68
C ASN A 19 -8.43 -1.17 -5.27
N PRO A 20 -7.14 -1.57 -5.22
CA PRO A 20 -6.69 -2.80 -5.85
C PRO A 20 -7.25 -4.07 -5.19
N LEU A 21 -7.60 -4.04 -3.90
CA LEU A 21 -8.19 -5.20 -3.21
C LEU A 21 -9.66 -5.36 -3.60
N ASP A 22 -10.42 -4.26 -3.58
CA ASP A 22 -11.84 -4.27 -3.96
C ASP A 22 -12.00 -4.65 -5.44
N ALA A 23 -11.15 -4.11 -6.32
CA ALA A 23 -11.16 -4.42 -7.75
C ALA A 23 -10.80 -5.89 -8.05
N ALA A 24 -10.08 -6.56 -7.14
CA ALA A 24 -9.74 -7.97 -7.23
C ALA A 24 -10.70 -8.89 -6.47
N GLY A 25 -11.74 -8.35 -5.81
CA GLY A 25 -12.68 -9.14 -5.00
C GLY A 25 -12.02 -9.78 -3.77
N ILE A 26 -10.93 -9.21 -3.25
CA ILE A 26 -10.18 -9.78 -2.13
C ILE A 26 -10.76 -9.26 -0.81
N GLU A 27 -11.47 -10.14 -0.10
CA GLU A 27 -12.07 -9.83 1.21
C GLU A 27 -11.20 -10.27 2.40
N TYR A 28 -10.41 -11.34 2.21
CA TYR A 28 -9.54 -11.90 3.22
C TYR A 28 -8.06 -11.75 2.83
N ILE A 29 -7.22 -11.43 3.82
CA ILE A 29 -5.78 -11.20 3.63
C ILE A 29 -5.03 -12.15 4.56
N ASP A 30 -4.55 -13.26 4.00
CA ASP A 30 -3.71 -14.23 4.72
C ASP A 30 -2.25 -13.73 4.80
N TYR A 31 -1.57 -14.03 5.90
CA TYR A 31 -0.13 -13.79 6.02
C TYR A 31 0.71 -14.73 5.14
N LYS A 32 0.14 -15.86 4.70
CA LYS A 32 0.78 -16.83 3.82
C LYS A 32 0.78 -16.43 2.34
N ASP A 33 -0.11 -15.53 1.94
CA ASP A 33 -0.17 -15.04 0.56
C ASP A 33 0.92 -13.99 0.30
N THR A 34 2.17 -14.46 0.22
CA THR A 34 3.33 -13.57 0.09
C THR A 34 3.30 -12.76 -1.21
N ASP A 35 2.69 -13.28 -2.27
CA ASP A 35 2.62 -12.60 -3.57
C ASP A 35 1.64 -11.43 -3.54
N LEU A 36 0.50 -11.56 -2.85
CA LEU A 36 -0.36 -10.43 -2.54
C LEU A 36 0.36 -9.41 -1.66
N LEU A 37 0.96 -9.86 -0.56
CA LEU A 37 1.56 -8.96 0.43
C LEU A 37 2.76 -8.17 -0.12
N ARG A 38 3.58 -8.77 -1.00
CA ARG A 38 4.72 -8.11 -1.66
C ARG A 38 4.30 -6.85 -2.42
N ARG A 39 3.10 -6.82 -3.01
CA ARG A 39 2.55 -5.64 -3.72
C ARG A 39 2.39 -4.42 -2.81
N PHE A 40 2.20 -4.66 -1.51
CA PHE A 40 1.99 -3.63 -0.49
C PHE A 40 3.26 -3.33 0.32
N VAL A 41 4.40 -3.91 -0.06
CA VAL A 41 5.71 -3.65 0.54
C VAL A 41 6.59 -2.92 -0.49
N SER A 42 7.46 -2.05 -0.02
CA SER A 42 8.48 -1.39 -0.83
C SER A 42 9.71 -2.27 -0.98
N ASP A 43 10.57 -1.97 -1.94
CA ASP A 43 11.78 -2.74 -2.21
C ASP A 43 12.73 -2.79 -0.99
N ARG A 44 12.65 -1.78 -0.10
CA ARG A 44 13.38 -1.74 1.18
C ARG A 44 12.69 -2.48 2.33
N GLY A 45 11.68 -3.28 2.04
CA GLY A 45 10.92 -4.00 3.07
C GLY A 45 10.05 -3.10 3.95
N LYS A 46 9.75 -1.84 3.60
CA LYS A 46 8.79 -0.99 4.35
C LYS A 46 7.37 -1.16 3.82
N ILE A 47 6.36 -1.18 4.69
CA ILE A 47 4.95 -1.25 4.28
C ILE A 47 4.58 0.06 3.55
N ARG A 48 3.99 -0.05 2.36
CA ARG A 48 3.55 1.12 1.58
C ARG A 48 2.38 1.81 2.29
N SER A 49 2.34 3.14 2.19
CA SER A 49 1.30 3.93 2.85
C SER A 49 -0.06 3.77 2.17
N ARG A 50 -1.14 3.93 2.95
CA ARG A 50 -2.53 3.89 2.45
C ARG A 50 -2.77 4.85 1.28
N ARG A 51 -2.10 6.02 1.26
CA ARG A 51 -2.27 7.02 0.19
C ARG A 51 -1.72 6.53 -1.15
N VAL A 52 -0.66 5.73 -1.11
CA VAL A 52 -0.03 5.15 -2.31
C VAL A 52 -0.82 3.93 -2.78
N THR A 53 -1.21 3.06 -1.85
CA THR A 53 -1.89 1.78 -2.15
C THR A 53 -3.39 1.94 -2.42
N ARG A 54 -4.00 3.03 -1.94
CA ARG A 54 -5.43 3.38 -2.10
C ARG A 54 -6.40 2.38 -1.51
N VAL A 55 -5.94 1.55 -0.59
CA VAL A 55 -6.80 0.64 0.19
C VAL A 55 -7.57 1.40 1.26
N SER A 56 -8.66 0.80 1.76
CA SER A 56 -9.41 1.35 2.88
C SER A 56 -8.57 1.38 4.16
N ALA A 57 -9.00 2.16 5.16
CA ALA A 57 -8.33 2.19 6.45
C ALA A 57 -8.34 0.82 7.15
N GLN A 58 -9.42 0.05 6.97
CA GLN A 58 -9.56 -1.29 7.52
C GLN A 58 -8.62 -2.27 6.84
N GLN A 59 -8.60 -2.29 5.51
CA GLN A 59 -7.70 -3.14 4.73
C GLN A 59 -6.24 -2.82 5.02
N GLN A 60 -5.87 -1.54 5.19
CA GLN A 60 -4.51 -1.17 5.58
C GLN A 60 -4.11 -1.80 6.92
N ARG A 61 -5.01 -1.84 7.91
CA ARG A 61 -4.75 -2.48 9.21
C ARG A 61 -4.61 -4.00 9.06
N LEU A 62 -5.45 -4.63 8.24
CA LEU A 62 -5.37 -6.06 7.95
C LEU A 62 -4.06 -6.42 7.25
N LEU A 63 -3.72 -5.70 6.18
CA LEU A 63 -2.42 -5.83 5.49
C LEU A 63 -1.25 -5.66 6.45
N ALA A 64 -1.29 -4.63 7.30
CA ALA A 64 -0.19 -4.40 8.25
C ALA A 64 -0.02 -5.54 9.25
N ARG A 65 -1.12 -6.16 9.72
CA ARG A 65 -1.07 -7.34 10.58
C ARG A 65 -0.51 -8.56 9.83
N ALA A 66 -1.07 -8.85 8.65
CA ALA A 66 -0.62 -9.97 7.82
C ALA A 66 0.87 -9.86 7.45
N ILE A 67 1.35 -8.67 7.06
CA ILE A 67 2.77 -8.44 6.73
C ILE A 67 3.67 -8.63 7.96
N LYS A 68 3.24 -8.19 9.15
CA LYS A 68 4.02 -8.38 10.38
C LYS A 68 4.12 -9.87 10.73
N ASN A 69 3.01 -10.59 10.70
CA ASN A 69 3.00 -12.04 10.93
C ASN A 69 3.87 -12.77 9.90
N ALA A 70 3.78 -12.40 8.62
CA ALA A 70 4.62 -12.98 7.57
C ALA A 70 6.12 -12.73 7.79
N ARG A 71 6.51 -11.60 8.38
CA ARG A 71 7.91 -11.31 8.75
C ARG A 71 8.39 -12.13 9.93
N GLU A 72 7.54 -12.30 10.94
CA GLU A 72 7.84 -13.18 12.09
C GLU A 72 8.04 -14.63 11.63
N MET A 73 7.29 -15.06 10.62
CA MET A 73 7.44 -16.37 9.97
C MET A 73 8.56 -16.42 8.90
N ALA A 74 9.39 -15.38 8.77
CA ALA A 74 10.45 -15.27 7.76
C ALA A 74 10.00 -15.42 6.29
N LEU A 75 8.72 -15.22 6.00
CA LEU A 75 8.15 -15.29 4.64
C LEU A 75 8.34 -13.98 3.85
N LEU A 76 8.53 -12.86 4.56
CA LEU A 76 8.77 -11.55 3.95
C LEU A 76 9.99 -10.85 4.59
N PRO A 77 10.73 -10.03 3.82
CA PRO A 77 11.84 -9.27 4.37
C PRO A 77 11.37 -8.22 5.38
N THR A 78 12.15 -8.05 6.44
CA THR A 78 12.02 -6.94 7.37
C THR A 78 12.62 -5.69 6.75
N ALA A 79 12.17 -4.51 7.20
CA ALA A 79 12.74 -3.27 6.70
C ALA A 79 14.19 -3.15 7.15
N THR A 80 15.11 -2.96 6.22
CA THR A 80 16.49 -2.56 6.54
C THR A 80 16.44 -1.19 7.21
N LYS A 81 17.16 -1.04 8.34
CA LYS A 81 17.32 0.23 9.03
C LYS A 81 17.94 1.27 8.10
#